data_AF-A0A0F9JD05-F1
#
_entry.id   AF-A0A0F9JD05-F1
#
_cell.length_a   1.000
_cell.length_b   1.000
_cell.length_c   1.000
_cell.angle_alpha   90.00
_cell.angle_beta   90.00
_cell.angle_gamma   90.00
#
_symmetry.space_group_name_H-M   'P 1'
#
loop_
_entity.id
_entity.type
_entity.pdbx_description
1 polymer ?
#
loop_
_entity_poly.entity_id
_entity_poly.type
_entity_poly.pdbx_seq_one_letter_code
_entity_poly.pdbx_strand_id
1 'polypeptide(L)'
;MTHHQTYIAGVKFRPGAAEILAGLDEAAAFDLVPEPQNIHDTNAVKIMHGDHHVGYVPRDLSAEVSRALSDNRVDKCCRRAGSKSGTGIEIHFTEGGRHGDPD
;
A
#
# COMPACT_ATOMS: atom_id res chain seq x y z
N MET A 1 5.46 -12.08 12.58
CA MET A 1 5.32 -11.29 11.34
C MET A 1 3.88 -10.84 11.24
N THR A 2 3.63 -9.55 11.18
CA THR A 2 2.27 -8.99 11.09
C THR A 2 2.00 -8.67 9.62
N HIS A 3 0.88 -9.14 9.08
CA HIS A 3 0.45 -8.81 7.72
C HIS A 3 -0.94 -8.16 7.77
N HIS A 4 -1.14 -7.07 7.03
CA HIS A 4 -2.44 -6.45 6.88
C HIS A 4 -2.96 -6.69 5.47
N GLN A 5 -4.21 -7.18 5.41
CA GLN A 5 -4.92 -7.40 4.17
C GLN A 5 -5.83 -6.21 3.92
N THR A 6 -5.66 -5.61 2.75
CA THR A 6 -6.44 -4.43 2.35
C THR A 6 -6.67 -4.44 0.84
N TYR A 7 -7.19 -3.36 0.29
CA TYR A 7 -7.49 -3.20 -1.12
C TYR A 7 -6.85 -1.92 -1.66
N ILE A 8 -6.69 -1.82 -2.98
CA ILE A 8 -6.22 -0.60 -3.62
C ILE A 8 -7.38 0.37 -3.76
N ALA A 9 -7.29 1.52 -3.10
CA ALA A 9 -8.23 2.62 -3.26
C ALA A 9 -7.90 3.45 -4.50
N GLY A 10 -8.91 4.06 -5.10
CA GLY A 10 -8.69 5.00 -6.20
C GLY A 10 -8.51 4.38 -7.59
N VAL A 11 -8.52 3.04 -7.73
CA VAL A 11 -8.33 2.33 -9.02
C VAL A 11 -9.27 2.85 -10.10
N LYS A 12 -10.55 3.05 -9.78
CA LYS A 12 -11.57 3.54 -10.74
C LYS A 12 -11.31 4.96 -11.28
N PHE A 13 -10.50 5.75 -10.59
CA PHE A 13 -10.15 7.10 -11.02
C PHE A 13 -8.86 7.13 -11.85
N ARG A 14 -8.21 5.97 -12.03
CA ARG A 14 -6.95 5.82 -12.76
C ARG A 14 -7.18 4.97 -14.02
N PRO A 15 -7.16 5.56 -15.22
CA PRO A 15 -7.26 4.78 -16.45
C PRO A 15 -6.07 3.81 -16.56
N GLY A 16 -6.33 2.56 -16.97
CA GLY A 16 -5.32 1.50 -17.07
C GLY A 16 -4.98 0.78 -15.76
N ALA A 17 -5.27 1.35 -14.58
CA ALA A 17 -4.96 0.70 -13.32
C ALA A 17 -5.71 -0.63 -13.14
N ALA A 18 -7.01 -0.66 -13.47
CA ALA A 18 -7.81 -1.88 -13.38
C ALA A 18 -7.30 -2.99 -14.32
N GLU A 19 -6.87 -2.63 -15.52
CA GLU A 19 -6.34 -3.57 -16.53
C GLU A 19 -4.99 -4.14 -16.09
N ILE A 20 -4.08 -3.28 -15.60
CA ILE A 20 -2.81 -3.70 -15.02
C ILE A 20 -3.08 -4.69 -13.90
N LEU A 21 -3.89 -4.29 -12.90
CA LEU A 21 -4.16 -5.11 -11.73
C LEU A 21 -4.91 -6.41 -12.05
N ALA A 22 -5.70 -6.46 -13.13
CA ALA A 22 -6.34 -7.68 -13.62
C ALA A 22 -5.34 -8.63 -14.28
N GLY A 23 -4.34 -8.10 -14.98
CA GLY A 23 -3.28 -8.87 -15.64
C GLY A 23 -2.12 -9.30 -14.75
N LEU A 24 -2.03 -8.81 -13.51
CA LEU A 24 -1.00 -9.23 -12.57
C LEU A 24 -1.25 -10.64 -12.03
N ASP A 25 -0.17 -11.33 -11.68
CA ASP A 25 -0.22 -12.59 -10.94
C ASP A 25 -0.53 -12.38 -9.46
N GLU A 26 -0.97 -13.45 -8.80
CA GLU A 26 -0.97 -13.50 -7.34
C GLU A 26 0.47 -13.41 -6.83
N ALA A 27 0.70 -12.65 -5.76
CA ALA A 27 2.04 -12.31 -5.26
C ALA A 27 2.87 -11.32 -6.11
N ALA A 28 2.29 -10.66 -7.12
CA ALA A 28 2.93 -9.52 -7.78
C ALA A 28 3.32 -8.45 -6.75
N ALA A 29 4.57 -7.98 -6.81
CA ALA A 29 5.08 -7.00 -5.86
C ALA A 29 4.60 -5.58 -6.20
N PHE A 30 4.38 -4.77 -5.18
CA PHE A 30 4.06 -3.36 -5.32
C PHE A 30 5.02 -2.51 -4.51
N ASP A 31 5.35 -1.35 -5.05
CA ASP A 31 6.12 -0.31 -4.39
C ASP A 31 5.17 0.66 -3.68
N LEU A 32 5.42 0.88 -2.39
CA LEU A 32 4.65 1.81 -1.56
C LEU A 32 5.44 3.11 -1.41
N VAL A 33 4.88 4.22 -1.90
CA VAL A 33 5.53 5.53 -1.91
C VAL A 33 4.69 6.52 -1.11
N PRO A 34 5.16 7.02 0.05
CA PRO A 34 4.42 8.01 0.83
C PRO A 34 4.37 9.37 0.12
N GLU A 35 3.20 10.03 0.17
CA GLU A 35 2.95 11.37 -0.33
C GLU A 35 2.54 12.32 0.80
N PRO A 36 3.48 12.73 1.67
CA PRO A 36 3.16 13.63 2.78
C PRO A 36 2.73 15.04 2.34
N GLN A 37 3.03 15.40 1.09
CA GLN A 37 2.65 16.69 0.50
C GLN A 37 1.24 16.71 -0.10
N ASN A 38 0.48 15.61 -0.01
CA ASN A 38 -0.87 15.55 -0.55
C ASN A 38 -1.83 16.42 0.28
N ILE A 39 -2.49 17.37 -0.39
CA ILE A 39 -3.42 18.34 0.23
C ILE A 39 -4.67 17.68 0.86
N HIS A 40 -4.99 16.45 0.45
CA HIS A 40 -6.17 15.74 0.94
C HIS A 40 -5.87 14.88 2.17
N ASP A 41 -4.71 14.25 2.19
CA ASP A 41 -4.30 13.32 3.24
C ASP A 41 -2.77 13.27 3.31
N THR A 42 -2.18 13.82 4.37
CA THR A 42 -0.73 13.85 4.58
C THR A 42 -0.14 12.47 4.86
N ASN A 43 -0.97 11.44 5.04
CA ASN A 43 -0.53 10.07 5.21
C ASN A 43 -0.81 9.24 3.95
N ALA A 44 -1.17 9.87 2.82
CA ALA A 44 -1.45 9.17 1.59
C ALA A 44 -0.23 8.35 1.14
N VAL A 45 -0.44 7.08 0.82
CA VAL A 45 0.59 6.20 0.28
C VAL A 45 0.17 5.74 -1.10
N LYS A 46 0.94 6.11 -2.12
CA LYS A 46 0.80 5.62 -3.48
C LYS A 46 1.23 4.17 -3.57
N ILE A 47 0.52 3.42 -4.38
CA ILE A 47 0.82 2.05 -4.76
C ILE A 47 1.26 2.09 -6.22
N MET A 48 2.53 1.76 -6.44
CA MET A 48 3.18 1.73 -7.75
C MET A 48 3.46 0.27 -8.13
N HIS A 49 3.33 -0.04 -9.41
CA HIS A 49 3.75 -1.31 -9.99
C HIS A 49 4.70 -1.02 -11.15
N GLY A 50 6.01 -1.11 -10.89
CA GLY A 50 7.02 -0.52 -11.77
C GLY A 50 6.75 0.99 -11.93
N ASP A 51 6.67 1.47 -13.16
CA ASP A 51 6.41 2.89 -13.45
C ASP A 51 4.91 3.28 -13.40
N HIS A 52 4.01 2.34 -13.09
CA HIS A 52 2.57 2.60 -13.14
C HIS A 52 1.96 2.82 -11.76
N HIS A 53 1.32 3.97 -11.59
CA HIS A 53 0.51 4.27 -10.41
C HIS A 53 -0.85 3.57 -10.50
N VAL A 54 -1.03 2.51 -9.72
CA VAL A 54 -2.26 1.69 -9.74
C VAL A 54 -3.31 2.17 -8.73
N GLY A 55 -2.90 2.93 -7.72
CA GLY A 55 -3.82 3.60 -6.80
C GLY A 55 -3.17 3.93 -5.46
N TYR A 56 -3.98 4.01 -4.42
CA TYR A 56 -3.57 4.42 -3.08
C TYR A 56 -3.92 3.37 -2.04
N VAL A 57 -3.20 3.39 -0.91
CA VAL A 57 -3.63 2.73 0.32
C VAL A 57 -4.90 3.43 0.84
N PRO A 58 -5.95 2.70 1.25
CA PRO A 58 -7.17 3.28 1.78
C PRO A 58 -6.88 4.06 3.05
N ARG A 59 -7.67 5.13 3.27
CA ARG A 59 -7.45 6.10 4.34
C ARG A 59 -7.40 5.47 5.74
N ASP A 60 -8.19 4.43 5.98
CA ASP A 60 -8.19 3.69 7.25
C ASP A 60 -6.81 3.09 7.61
N LEU A 61 -6.00 2.77 6.59
CA LEU A 61 -4.66 2.20 6.75
C LEU A 61 -3.53 3.15 6.35
N SER A 62 -3.84 4.26 5.67
CA SER A 62 -2.81 5.17 5.14
C SER A 62 -1.89 5.69 6.24
N ALA A 63 -2.45 6.07 7.41
CA ALA A 63 -1.68 6.50 8.58
C ALA A 63 -0.73 5.42 9.11
N GLU A 64 -1.21 4.19 9.29
CA GLU A 64 -0.41 3.08 9.80
C GLU A 64 0.70 2.69 8.82
N VAL A 65 0.37 2.58 7.53
CA VAL A 65 1.32 2.22 6.47
C VAL A 65 2.33 3.33 6.27
N SER A 66 1.91 4.60 6.24
CA SER A 66 2.82 5.75 6.12
C SER A 66 3.80 5.78 7.28
N ARG A 67 3.31 5.60 8.51
CA ARG A 67 4.18 5.51 9.70
C ARG A 67 5.14 4.33 9.59
N ALA A 68 4.65 3.16 9.22
CA ALA A 68 5.50 1.98 9.05
C ALA A 68 6.56 2.17 7.97
N LEU A 69 6.26 2.88 6.87
CA LEU A 69 7.25 3.24 5.85
C LEU A 69 8.30 4.19 6.43
N SER A 70 7.90 5.19 7.22
CA SER A 70 8.82 6.10 7.90
C SER A 70 9.72 5.39 8.92
N ASP A 71 9.19 4.42 9.66
CA ASP A 71 9.94 3.57 10.59
C ASP A 71 10.71 2.44 9.88
N ASN A 72 10.67 2.36 8.53
CA ASN A 72 11.26 1.26 7.74
C ASN A 72 10.81 -0.14 8.20
N ARG A 73 9.54 -0.22 8.62
CA ARG A 73 8.85 -1.40 9.13
C ARG A 73 8.02 -2.13 8.09
N VAL A 74 7.96 -1.65 6.85
CA VAL A 74 7.33 -2.38 5.74
C VAL A 74 8.38 -3.25 5.06
N ASP A 75 8.14 -4.55 5.05
CA ASP A 75 9.02 -5.55 4.42
C ASP A 75 8.64 -5.74 2.94
N LYS A 76 7.35 -6.03 2.68
CA LYS A 76 6.86 -6.32 1.33
C LYS A 76 5.39 -5.95 1.16
N CYS A 77 5.02 -5.46 -0.02
CA CYS A 77 3.62 -5.36 -0.43
C CYS A 77 3.40 -6.25 -1.65
N CYS A 78 2.39 -7.11 -1.63
CA CYS A 78 2.08 -7.99 -2.75
C CYS A 78 0.59 -8.11 -3.03
N ARG A 79 0.26 -8.47 -4.27
CA ARG A 79 -1.12 -8.72 -4.71
C ARG A 79 -1.68 -9.96 -4.04
N ARG A 80 -2.93 -9.83 -3.61
CA ARG A 80 -3.75 -10.92 -3.07
C ARG A 80 -5.07 -10.99 -3.82
N ALA A 81 -5.58 -12.20 -4.04
CA ALA A 81 -6.93 -12.37 -4.60
C ALA A 81 -7.97 -11.63 -3.74
N GLY A 82 -8.58 -10.58 -4.31
CA GLY A 82 -9.69 -9.86 -3.69
C GLY A 82 -11.02 -10.54 -4.02
N SER A 83 -11.85 -10.83 -3.02
CA SER A 83 -13.02 -11.70 -3.24
C SER A 83 -14.21 -11.03 -3.95
N LYS A 84 -14.30 -9.69 -4.06
CA LYS A 84 -15.34 -9.01 -4.86
C LYS A 84 -14.89 -7.61 -5.30
N SER A 85 -14.85 -7.36 -6.62
CA SER A 85 -14.80 -6.03 -7.27
C SER A 85 -13.62 -5.09 -6.99
N GLY A 86 -12.60 -5.51 -6.25
CA GLY A 86 -11.40 -4.72 -5.98
C GLY A 86 -10.14 -5.59 -5.92
N THR A 87 -8.99 -5.00 -6.22
CA THR A 87 -7.71 -5.70 -6.11
C THR A 87 -7.25 -5.68 -4.66
N GLY A 88 -7.15 -6.87 -4.07
CA GLY A 88 -6.60 -7.07 -2.75
C GLY A 88 -5.09 -6.92 -2.78
N ILE A 89 -4.55 -6.33 -1.72
CA ILE A 89 -3.12 -6.29 -1.45
C ILE A 89 -2.86 -6.74 -0.01
N GLU A 90 -1.68 -7.29 0.20
CA GLU A 90 -1.19 -7.69 1.50
C GLU A 90 0.12 -6.97 1.78
N ILE A 91 0.17 -6.28 2.91
CA ILE A 91 1.33 -5.53 3.37
C ILE A 91 1.95 -6.29 4.54
N HIS A 92 3.18 -6.74 4.35
CA HIS A 92 3.98 -7.46 5.33
C HIS A 92 4.81 -6.44 6.10
N PHE A 93 4.62 -6.41 7.41
CA PHE A 93 5.38 -5.56 8.31
C PHE A 93 6.48 -6.39 8.98
N THR A 94 7.69 -5.85 9.02
CA THR A 94 8.77 -6.40 9.83
C THR A 94 8.50 -6.09 11.31
N GLU A 95 8.60 -7.11 12.15
CA GLU A 95 8.60 -6.95 13.61
C GLU A 95 9.99 -6.47 14.04
N GLY A 96 10.27 -5.18 13.85
CA GLY A 96 11.60 -4.64 14.11
C GLY A 96 11.60 -3.13 14.22
N GLY A 97 11.52 -2.64 15.45
CA GLY A 97 11.66 -1.22 15.79
C GLY A 97 10.82 -0.86 16.99
N ARG A 98 11.27 -1.24 18.20
CA ARG A 98 10.92 -0.45 19.39
C ARG A 98 11.39 0.96 19.08
N HIS A 99 10.46 1.85 18.72
CA HIS A 99 10.76 3.28 18.73
C HIS A 99 11.11 3.58 20.18
N GLY A 100 12.39 3.87 20.39
CA GLY A 100 12.92 4.27 21.68
C GLY A 100 12.09 5.41 22.21
N ASP A 101 11.67 5.24 23.46
CA ASP A 101 11.33 6.31 24.38
C ASP A 101 12.42 7.39 24.32
N PRO A 102 12.11 8.64 23.97
CA PRO A 102 12.99 9.76 24.21
C PRO A 102 12.44 10.63 25.35
N ASP A 103 13.15 10.52 26.48
CA ASP A 103 13.29 11.42 27.65
C ASP A 103 12.13 11.54 28.67
#